data_AF-A0A0C9XDH9-F1
#
_entry.id   AF-A0A0C9XDH9-F1
#
_cell.length_a   1.000
_cell.length_b   1.000
_cell.length_c   1.000
_cell.angle_alpha   90.00
_cell.angle_beta   90.00
_cell.angle_gamma   90.00
#
_symmetry.space_group_name_H-M   'P 1'
#
loop_
_entity.id
_entity.type
_entity.pdbx_description
1 polymer ?
#
loop_
_entity_poly.entity_id
_entity_poly.type
_entity_poly.pdbx_seq_one_letter_code
_entity_poly.pdbx_strand_id
1 'polypeptide(L)'
;MSGKHVLQGAQNFIISGGTFMAADTINYNTSAGDRTISDAAIPVKPNSSIRFTGRTDILAKLKEHFTAECNDKLRRQKFFLLYGMGGIGKTQICLRFIEEMSD
;
A
#
# COMPACT_ATOMS: atom_id res chain seq x y z
N MET A 1 -28.64 -13.18 20.93
CA MET A 1 -27.82 -12.29 20.07
C MET A 1 -26.49 -12.08 20.77
N SER A 2 -25.38 -12.52 20.15
CA SER A 2 -24.03 -12.37 20.69
C SER A 2 -23.56 -10.92 20.49
N GLY A 3 -23.05 -10.27 21.54
CA GLY A 3 -22.54 -8.90 21.46
C GLY A 3 -21.24 -8.82 20.65
N LYS A 4 -20.98 -7.66 20.04
CA LYS A 4 -19.72 -7.43 19.31
C LYS A 4 -18.57 -7.29 20.30
N HIS A 5 -17.60 -8.18 20.23
CA HIS A 5 -16.41 -8.12 21.08
C HIS A 5 -15.34 -7.22 20.43
N VAL A 6 -15.45 -5.91 20.64
CA VAL A 6 -14.55 -4.90 20.03
C VAL A 6 -13.11 -5.00 20.56
N LEU A 7 -12.93 -5.45 21.80
CA LEU A 7 -11.64 -5.47 22.50
C LEU A 7 -11.37 -6.81 23.20
N GLN A 8 -11.75 -7.93 22.58
CA GLN A 8 -11.53 -9.24 23.19
C GLN A 8 -10.03 -9.50 23.37
N GLY A 9 -9.57 -9.64 24.62
CA GLY A 9 -8.18 -9.92 24.95
C GLY A 9 -7.25 -8.69 24.97
N ALA A 10 -7.77 -7.47 24.86
CA ALA A 10 -6.96 -6.27 25.04
C ALA A 10 -6.59 -6.05 26.51
N GLN A 11 -5.33 -5.66 26.78
CA GLN A 11 -4.83 -5.31 28.12
C GLN A 11 -4.01 -4.01 28.08
N ASN A 12 -3.93 -3.30 29.20
CA ASN A 12 -3.15 -2.06 29.39
C ASN A 12 -3.54 -0.88 28.47
N PHE A 13 -4.82 -0.50 28.42
CA PHE A 13 -5.21 0.72 27.71
C PHE A 13 -5.81 1.77 28.66
N ILE A 14 -5.50 3.05 28.38
CA ILE A 14 -6.11 4.21 29.03
C ILE A 14 -6.84 4.97 27.93
N ILE A 15 -8.14 5.22 28.14
CA ILE A 15 -8.94 6.07 27.26
C ILE A 15 -9.50 7.19 28.12
N SER A 16 -9.10 8.41 27.83
CA SER A 16 -9.66 9.59 28.47
C SER A 16 -10.47 10.36 27.42
N GLY A 17 -11.77 10.50 27.66
CA GLY A 17 -12.66 11.32 26.82
C GLY A 17 -12.96 10.82 25.40
N GLY A 18 -12.66 9.56 25.06
CA GLY A 18 -12.87 9.00 23.72
C GLY A 18 -14.20 8.24 23.54
N THR A 19 -14.65 8.10 22.29
CA THR A 19 -15.83 7.29 21.91
C THR A 19 -15.42 6.18 20.94
N PHE A 20 -15.89 4.94 21.17
CA PHE A 20 -15.68 3.81 20.26
C PHE A 20 -16.87 3.62 19.35
N MET A 21 -16.62 3.61 18.04
CA MET A 21 -17.60 3.25 17.03
C MET A 21 -17.28 1.85 16.49
N ALA A 22 -18.22 0.90 16.65
CA ALA A 22 -18.10 -0.46 16.15
C ALA A 22 -19.19 -0.77 15.12
N ALA A 23 -18.81 -0.82 13.85
CA ALA A 23 -19.71 -1.12 12.73
C ALA A 23 -19.46 -2.53 12.18
N ASP A 24 -20.51 -3.25 11.78
CA ASP A 24 -20.37 -4.57 11.13
C ASP A 24 -19.94 -4.45 9.66
N THR A 25 -20.26 -3.33 9.03
CA THR A 25 -19.95 -3.07 7.63
C THR A 25 -19.75 -1.57 7.46
N ILE A 26 -18.60 -1.20 6.89
CA ILE A 26 -18.30 0.18 6.50
C ILE A 26 -18.39 0.22 4.98
N ASN A 27 -19.46 0.82 4.46
CA ASN A 27 -19.66 0.92 3.02
C ASN A 27 -18.97 2.20 2.52
N TYR A 28 -17.91 2.07 1.73
CA TYR A 28 -17.26 3.19 1.08
C TYR A 28 -17.90 3.42 -0.30
N ASN A 29 -18.65 4.51 -0.45
CA ASN A 29 -19.03 4.97 -1.79
C ASN A 29 -17.89 5.79 -2.36
N THR A 30 -17.04 5.16 -3.18
CA THR A 30 -16.10 5.88 -4.04
C THR A 30 -16.88 6.50 -5.19
N SER A 31 -17.48 7.67 -4.95
CA SER A 31 -17.93 8.52 -6.05
C SER A 31 -16.68 9.12 -6.70
N ALA A 32 -16.25 8.51 -7.80
CA ALA A 32 -15.34 9.14 -8.75
C ALA A 32 -16.03 10.39 -9.31
N GLY A 33 -15.85 11.53 -8.64
CA GLY A 33 -16.49 12.79 -9.00
C GLY A 33 -16.64 13.69 -7.79
N ASP A 34 -15.76 14.68 -7.71
CA ASP A 34 -15.82 15.90 -6.91
C ASP A 34 -16.29 15.78 -5.46
N ARG A 35 -15.34 15.68 -4.53
CA ARG A 35 -15.55 16.14 -3.15
C ARG A 35 -14.41 17.00 -2.65
N THR A 36 -14.77 18.24 -2.32
CA THR A 36 -14.11 19.12 -1.37
C THR A 36 -14.14 18.47 0.03
N ILE A 37 -13.03 17.84 0.42
CA ILE A 37 -12.74 17.35 1.78
C ILE A 37 -11.48 18.11 2.21
N SER A 38 -11.44 18.62 3.44
CA SER A 38 -10.35 19.41 4.03
C SER A 38 -8.94 19.01 3.53
N ASP A 39 -8.19 20.02 3.09
CA ASP A 39 -7.01 20.11 2.19
C ASP A 39 -5.76 19.25 2.48
N ALA A 40 -5.87 18.10 3.16
CA ALA A 40 -4.82 17.08 3.16
C ALA A 40 -5.13 16.06 2.07
N ALA A 41 -4.99 16.47 0.81
CA ALA A 41 -5.11 15.58 -0.32
C ALA A 41 -4.12 14.42 -0.14
N ILE A 42 -4.61 13.19 0.03
CA ILE A 42 -3.76 12.01 -0.09
C ILE A 42 -3.19 12.07 -1.51
N PRO A 43 -1.86 12.20 -1.69
CA PRO A 43 -1.29 12.29 -3.01
C PRO A 43 -1.64 11.02 -3.77
N VAL A 44 -2.40 11.17 -4.86
CA VAL A 44 -2.73 10.05 -5.74
C VAL A 44 -1.43 9.54 -6.34
N LYS A 45 -1.14 8.24 -6.22
CA LYS A 45 0.00 7.63 -6.91
C LYS A 45 -0.20 7.82 -8.41
N PRO A 46 0.70 8.51 -9.13
CA PRO A 46 0.60 8.58 -10.58
C PRO A 46 0.88 7.20 -11.19
N ASN A 47 0.29 6.92 -12.34
CA ASN A 47 0.69 5.75 -13.13
C ASN A 47 2.11 5.95 -13.71
N SER A 48 2.74 4.86 -14.11
CA SER A 48 3.94 4.90 -14.93
C SER A 48 3.61 5.59 -16.25
N SER A 49 4.60 6.28 -16.79
CA SER A 49 4.48 6.95 -18.07
C SER A 49 4.28 5.91 -19.17
N ILE A 50 3.33 6.14 -20.07
CA ILE A 50 3.15 5.33 -21.29
C ILE A 50 4.39 5.30 -22.19
N ARG A 51 5.30 6.27 -22.01
CA ARG A 51 6.58 6.36 -22.72
C ARG A 51 7.71 5.64 -22.00
N PHE A 52 7.47 5.14 -20.79
CA PHE A 52 8.46 4.36 -20.05
C PHE A 52 8.61 2.99 -20.72
N THR A 53 9.79 2.72 -21.27
CA THR A 53 10.11 1.48 -21.99
C THR A 53 11.44 0.90 -21.51
N GLY A 54 11.65 -0.39 -21.76
CA GLY A 54 12.86 -1.11 -21.34
C GLY A 54 12.91 -1.39 -19.84
N ARG A 55 14.13 -1.59 -19.31
CA ARG A 55 14.40 -1.93 -17.89
C ARG A 55 13.70 -3.21 -17.41
N THR A 56 13.39 -4.11 -18.33
CA THR A 56 12.78 -5.40 -18.08
C THR A 56 13.65 -6.28 -17.19
N ASP A 57 14.97 -6.17 -17.30
CA ASP A 57 15.95 -6.83 -16.44
C ASP A 57 15.84 -6.40 -14.98
N ILE A 58 15.64 -5.10 -14.72
CA ILE A 58 15.47 -4.57 -13.37
C ILE A 58 14.10 -4.96 -12.81
N LEU A 59 13.05 -4.89 -13.64
CA LEU A 59 11.70 -5.33 -13.25
C LEU A 59 11.67 -6.81 -12.90
N ALA A 60 12.36 -7.66 -13.67
CA ALA A 60 12.48 -9.09 -13.37
C ALA A 60 13.15 -9.35 -12.02
N LYS A 61 14.25 -8.64 -11.72
CA LYS A 61 14.95 -8.73 -10.42
C LYS A 61 14.07 -8.27 -9.25
N LEU A 62 13.29 -7.20 -9.45
CA LEU A 62 12.33 -6.73 -8.45
C LEU A 62 11.25 -7.80 -8.19
N LYS A 63 10.67 -8.35 -9.26
CA LYS A 63 9.67 -9.43 -9.17
C LYS A 63 10.23 -10.62 -8.40
N GLU A 64 11.35 -11.18 -8.85
CA GLU A 64 12.02 -12.30 -8.18
C GLU A 64 12.27 -12.03 -6.69
N HIS A 65 12.82 -10.86 -6.35
CA HIS A 65 13.12 -10.52 -4.97
C HIS A 65 11.85 -10.50 -4.10
N PHE A 66 10.78 -9.85 -4.56
CA PHE A 66 9.56 -9.69 -3.77
C PHE A 66 8.67 -10.94 -3.78
N THR A 67 8.64 -11.72 -4.86
CA THR A 67 7.81 -12.94 -4.97
C THR A 67 8.48 -14.21 -4.47
N ALA A 68 9.81 -14.24 -4.32
CA ALA A 68 10.50 -15.43 -3.81
C ALA A 68 9.88 -15.90 -2.47
N GLU A 69 9.39 -17.13 -2.46
CA GLU A 69 8.79 -17.78 -1.29
C GLU A 69 9.78 -17.72 -0.12
N CYS A 70 9.32 -17.17 1.00
CA CYS A 70 10.12 -17.12 2.21
C CYS A 70 9.78 -18.37 3.02
N ASN A 71 10.71 -19.33 3.09
CA ASN A 71 10.58 -20.54 3.92
C ASN A 71 10.54 -20.23 5.43
N ASP A 72 10.74 -18.97 5.83
CA ASP A 72 10.60 -18.55 7.21
C ASP A 72 9.12 -18.43 7.59
N LYS A 73 8.75 -19.10 8.69
CA LYS A 73 7.41 -19.05 9.31
C LYS A 73 6.97 -17.63 9.72
N LEU A 74 7.90 -16.68 9.71
CA LEU A 74 7.68 -15.26 9.96
C LEU A 74 8.00 -14.50 8.67
N ARG A 75 6.96 -14.08 7.94
CA ARG A 75 7.12 -13.23 6.75
C ARG A 75 7.86 -11.95 7.13
N ARG A 76 9.18 -11.89 6.88
CA ARG A 76 9.99 -10.68 7.09
C ARG A 76 9.69 -9.66 6.01
N GLN A 77 9.70 -8.37 6.38
CA GLN A 77 9.61 -7.28 5.43
C GLN A 77 10.84 -7.30 4.50
N LYS A 78 10.62 -7.25 3.19
CA LYS A 78 11.67 -7.22 2.17
C LYS A 78 11.98 -5.78 1.77
N PHE A 79 13.25 -5.49 1.47
CA PHE A 79 13.72 -4.16 1.05
C PHE A 79 14.60 -4.29 -0.19
N PHE A 80 14.45 -3.36 -1.14
CA PHE A 80 15.23 -3.33 -2.38
C PHE A 80 15.78 -1.92 -2.64
N LEU A 81 17.09 -1.79 -2.86
CA LEU A 81 17.74 -0.52 -3.17
C LEU A 81 17.88 -0.33 -4.68
N LEU A 82 17.13 0.63 -5.23
CA LEU A 82 17.28 1.05 -6.62
C LEU A 82 18.06 2.38 -6.69
N TYR A 83 19.26 2.36 -7.25
CA TYR A 83 20.17 3.51 -7.34
C TYR A 83 20.57 3.85 -8.79
N GLY A 84 21.08 5.06 -9.01
CA GLY A 84 21.49 5.56 -10.32
C GLY A 84 21.38 7.07 -10.44
N MET A 85 21.89 7.63 -11.54
CA MET A 85 21.88 9.07 -11.82
C MET A 85 20.46 9.69 -11.77
N GLY A 86 20.39 11.01 -11.59
CA GLY A 86 19.13 11.76 -11.70
C GLY A 86 18.48 11.57 -13.07
N GLY A 87 17.15 11.59 -13.13
CA GLY A 87 16.41 11.50 -14.41
C GLY A 87 16.40 10.13 -15.11
N ILE A 88 17.17 9.13 -14.65
CA ILE A 88 17.26 7.80 -15.30
C ILE A 88 15.97 6.95 -15.22
N GLY A 89 14.93 7.45 -14.55
CA GLY A 89 13.64 6.78 -14.46
C GLY A 89 13.45 5.83 -13.27
N LYS A 90 14.23 5.96 -12.18
CA LYS A 90 14.07 5.11 -10.96
C LYS A 90 12.63 5.09 -10.44
N THR A 91 12.01 6.27 -10.31
CA THR A 91 10.60 6.38 -9.91
C THR A 91 9.67 5.69 -10.91
N GLN A 92 9.93 5.83 -12.22
CA GLN A 92 9.13 5.18 -13.26
C GLN A 92 9.21 3.65 -13.20
N ILE A 93 10.39 3.09 -12.90
CA ILE A 93 10.57 1.65 -12.64
C ILE A 93 9.70 1.20 -11.47
N CYS A 94 9.71 1.92 -10.34
CA CYS A 94 8.88 1.58 -9.17
C CYS A 94 7.39 1.65 -9.48
N LEU A 95 6.94 2.68 -10.20
CA LEU A 95 5.53 2.83 -10.58
C LEU A 95 5.08 1.69 -11.49
N ARG A 96 5.91 1.35 -12.49
CA ARG A 96 5.67 0.26 -13.44
C ARG A 96 5.66 -1.11 -12.75
N PHE A 97 6.57 -1.35 -11.81
CA PHE A 97 6.59 -2.57 -11.01
C PHE A 97 5.28 -2.78 -10.24
N ILE A 98 4.75 -1.74 -9.58
CA ILE A 98 3.49 -1.82 -8.84
C ILE A 98 2.33 -2.15 -9.79
N GLU A 99 2.29 -1.54 -10.97
CA GLU A 99 1.26 -1.84 -11.97
C GLU A 99 1.33 -3.31 -12.40
N GLU A 100 2.51 -3.81 -12.77
CA GLU A 100 2.70 -5.20 -13.21
C GLU A 100 2.49 -6.26 -12.11
N MET A 101 2.35 -5.85 -10.84
CA MET A 101 2.08 -6.73 -9.69
C MET A 101 0.65 -6.60 -9.17
N SER A 102 -0.11 -5.61 -9.69
CA SER A 102 -1.51 -5.37 -9.31
C SER A 102 -2.50 -6.09 -10.23
N ASP A 103 -2.03 -6.56 -11.39
CA ASP A 103 -2.75 -7.45 -12.32
C ASP A 103 -2.65 -8.93 -11.86
#